data_AF-Q97B51-F1
#
_entry.id   AF-Q97B51-F1
#
_cell.length_a   1.000
_cell.length_b   1.000
_cell.length_c   1.000
_cell.angle_alpha   90.00
_cell.angle_beta   90.00
_cell.angle_gamma   90.00
#
_symmetry.space_group_name_H-M   'P 1'
#
loop_
_entity.id
_entity.type
_entity.pdbx_description
1 polymer ?
#
loop_
_entity_poly.entity_id
_entity_poly.type
_entity_poly.pdbx_seq_one_letter_code
_entity_poly.pdbx_strand_id
1 'polypeptide(L)'
;MTTMGLLNNMKKLVKKEATATPQQSISEEKQVQAIHVTNGIDPKVIDAMNERMTKIENNLGKMTAELEGQKKSLSDMKNELEGIKENVKMVVSLYELVSRDFNPFMDKTPEEIRGITEELSDQINNLKRLVESAIKDLRELYGVPDIDQVIQMEEKK
;
A
#
# COMPACT_ATOMS: atom_id res chain seq x y z
N MET A 1 -14.03 2.46 38.30
CA MET A 1 -14.67 1.25 38.88
C MET A 1 -16.15 1.35 38.59
N THR A 2 -16.74 0.41 37.84
CA THR A 2 -18.05 -0.24 38.08
C THR A 2 -18.18 -1.39 37.08
N THR A 3 -18.20 -2.60 37.61
CA THR A 3 -18.45 -3.90 36.96
C THR A 3 -19.80 -4.45 37.43
N MET A 4 -20.38 -5.34 36.63
CA MET A 4 -21.55 -6.21 36.91
C MET A 4 -22.92 -5.53 36.81
N GLY A 5 -24.01 -6.15 36.37
CA GLY A 5 -24.37 -7.50 35.89
C GLY A 5 -25.69 -7.33 35.08
N LEU A 6 -26.35 -8.30 34.47
CA LEU A 6 -26.95 -9.50 35.05
C LEU A 6 -27.59 -10.29 33.88
N LEU A 7 -27.02 -11.44 33.52
CA LEU A 7 -27.73 -12.50 32.82
C LEU A 7 -28.15 -13.51 33.88
N ASN A 8 -29.46 -13.66 34.12
CA ASN A 8 -30.13 -14.88 34.59
C ASN A 8 -31.54 -14.56 35.08
N ASN A 9 -32.58 -15.17 34.47
CA ASN A 9 -33.38 -16.20 35.15
C ASN A 9 -34.63 -16.64 34.37
N MET A 10 -34.72 -17.97 34.24
CA MET A 10 -35.92 -18.83 34.38
C MET A 10 -37.08 -18.65 33.38
N LYS A 11 -37.27 -19.60 32.44
CA LYS A 11 -38.03 -20.86 32.61
C LYS A 11 -39.38 -20.67 33.35
N LYS A 12 -40.50 -20.94 32.66
CA LYS A 12 -41.44 -22.06 32.95
C LYS A 12 -42.83 -21.85 32.30
N LEU A 13 -43.30 -22.92 31.62
CA LEU A 13 -44.66 -23.51 31.64
C LEU A 13 -45.87 -22.66 31.18
N VAL A 14 -47.01 -23.16 30.66
CA VAL A 14 -47.53 -24.43 30.09
C VAL A 14 -48.99 -24.11 29.64
N LYS A 15 -49.38 -24.63 28.46
CA LYS A 15 -50.72 -25.11 27.98
C LYS A 15 -52.06 -24.35 28.18
N LYS A 16 -52.84 -24.43 27.07
CA LYS A 16 -54.30 -24.73 26.90
C LYS A 16 -55.28 -23.56 27.20
N GLU A 17 -56.43 -23.37 26.54
CA GLU A 17 -57.26 -24.24 25.68
C GLU A 17 -58.31 -23.41 24.87
N ALA A 18 -58.85 -24.03 23.81
CA ALA A 18 -60.22 -23.97 23.27
C ALA A 18 -60.79 -22.68 22.62
N THR A 19 -61.15 -22.76 21.32
CA THR A 19 -62.52 -22.45 20.87
C THR A 19 -62.87 -23.08 19.50
N ALA A 20 -63.93 -23.90 19.53
CA ALA A 20 -65.01 -24.16 18.57
C ALA A 20 -64.77 -24.38 17.05
N THR A 21 -65.08 -25.61 16.63
CA THR A 21 -65.60 -26.03 15.32
C THR A 21 -66.92 -25.32 14.97
N PRO A 22 -67.24 -25.18 13.67
CA PRO A 22 -68.49 -25.78 13.19
C PRO A 22 -68.27 -26.75 12.04
N GLN A 23 -69.05 -27.83 12.08
CA GLN A 23 -69.05 -28.98 11.19
C GLN A 23 -70.30 -28.91 10.29
N GLN A 24 -70.13 -29.06 8.99
CA GLN A 24 -71.16 -29.39 7.97
C GLN A 24 -70.42 -29.68 6.66
N SER A 25 -70.78 -30.60 5.77
CA SER A 25 -71.48 -31.90 5.80
C SER A 25 -71.35 -32.45 4.36
N ILE A 26 -70.77 -33.64 4.23
CA ILE A 26 -71.12 -34.76 3.32
C ILE A 26 -71.18 -34.54 1.78
N SER A 27 -70.32 -35.34 1.12
CA SER A 27 -70.39 -36.01 -0.19
C SER A 27 -70.33 -35.22 -1.49
N GLU A 28 -69.29 -35.52 -2.28
CA GLU A 28 -69.46 -36.24 -3.54
C GLU A 28 -68.18 -37.00 -3.91
N GLU A 29 -68.31 -38.31 -4.06
CA GLU A 29 -67.31 -39.16 -4.70
C GLU A 29 -67.09 -38.66 -6.13
N LYS A 30 -65.91 -38.09 -6.37
CA LYS A 30 -65.28 -38.26 -7.67
C LYS A 30 -63.91 -38.85 -7.40
N GLN A 31 -63.82 -40.15 -7.66
CA GLN A 31 -62.56 -40.85 -7.84
C GLN A 31 -61.71 -39.98 -8.76
N VAL A 32 -60.74 -39.28 -8.18
CA VAL A 32 -59.61 -38.78 -8.95
C VAL A 32 -58.85 -40.05 -9.28
N GLN A 33 -59.22 -40.68 -10.41
CA GLN A 33 -58.30 -41.55 -11.12
C GLN A 33 -57.02 -40.74 -11.19
N ALA A 34 -56.03 -41.17 -10.41
CA ALA A 34 -54.66 -40.77 -10.60
C ALA A 34 -54.38 -41.13 -12.06
N ILE A 35 -54.47 -40.12 -12.93
CA ILE A 35 -53.88 -40.20 -14.25
C ILE A 35 -52.40 -40.35 -13.91
N HIS A 36 -51.97 -41.61 -13.86
CA HIS A 36 -50.59 -41.99 -14.02
C HIS A 36 -50.20 -41.38 -15.35
N VAL A 37 -49.65 -40.17 -15.29
CA VAL A 37 -48.81 -39.66 -16.36
C VAL A 37 -47.61 -40.60 -16.35
N THR A 38 -47.72 -41.68 -17.12
CA THR A 38 -46.60 -42.52 -17.51
C THR A 38 -45.72 -41.70 -18.46
N ASN A 39 -45.05 -40.70 -17.91
CA ASN A 39 -43.75 -40.30 -18.41
C ASN A 39 -42.76 -41.13 -17.59
N GLY A 40 -42.28 -42.21 -18.20
CA GLY A 40 -41.48 -43.26 -17.56
C GLY A 40 -40.21 -42.74 -16.91
N ILE A 41 -40.31 -42.39 -15.63
CA ILE A 41 -39.18 -42.19 -14.74
C ILE A 41 -39.42 -43.11 -13.54
N ASP A 42 -38.50 -44.05 -13.36
CA ASP A 42 -38.51 -45.00 -12.24
C ASP A 42 -38.52 -44.21 -10.91
N PRO A 43 -39.40 -44.53 -9.95
CA PRO A 43 -39.40 -43.93 -8.61
C PRO A 43 -38.01 -43.89 -7.95
N LYS A 44 -37.17 -44.90 -8.19
CA LYS A 44 -35.78 -44.92 -7.71
C LYS A 44 -34.90 -43.83 -8.32
N VAL A 45 -35.19 -43.43 -9.56
CA VAL A 45 -34.52 -42.31 -10.23
C VAL A 45 -34.95 -40.99 -9.58
N ILE A 46 -36.22 -40.84 -9.23
CA ILE A 46 -36.72 -39.67 -8.49
C ILE A 46 -36.08 -39.57 -7.10
N ASP A 47 -35.99 -40.68 -6.36
CA ASP A 47 -35.34 -40.71 -5.04
C ASP A 47 -33.84 -40.38 -5.14
N ALA A 48 -33.14 -40.94 -6.13
CA ALA A 48 -31.74 -40.63 -6.39
C ALA A 48 -31.54 -39.16 -6.80
N MET A 49 -32.48 -38.57 -7.55
CA MET A 49 -32.45 -37.14 -7.90
C MET A 49 -32.65 -36.27 -6.66
N ASN A 50 -33.59 -36.62 -5.77
CA ASN A 50 -33.81 -35.90 -4.51
C ASN A 50 -32.58 -35.95 -3.60
N GLU A 51 -31.96 -37.13 -3.44
CA GLU A 51 -30.72 -37.26 -2.65
C GLU A 51 -29.58 -36.42 -3.23
N ARG A 52 -29.44 -36.39 -4.56
CA ARG A 52 -28.47 -35.52 -5.25
C ARG A 52 -28.80 -34.04 -5.06
N MET A 53 -30.08 -33.66 -5.12
CA MET A 53 -30.53 -32.29 -4.89
C MET A 53 -30.14 -31.83 -3.49
N THR A 54 -30.43 -32.63 -2.46
CA THR A 54 -30.07 -32.34 -1.07
C THR A 54 -28.55 -32.25 -0.87
N LYS A 55 -27.76 -33.09 -1.54
CA LYS A 55 -26.28 -32.98 -1.50
C LYS A 55 -25.80 -31.68 -2.16
N ILE A 56 -26.40 -31.29 -3.28
CA ILE A 56 -26.07 -30.04 -3.97
C ILE A 56 -26.44 -28.84 -3.10
N GLU A 57 -27.61 -28.82 -2.48
CA GLU A 57 -28.05 -27.74 -1.57
C GLU A 57 -27.10 -27.59 -0.38
N ASN A 58 -26.71 -28.71 0.25
CA ASN A 58 -25.75 -28.69 1.35
C ASN A 58 -24.37 -28.18 0.91
N ASN A 59 -23.90 -28.59 -0.28
CA ASN A 59 -22.63 -28.12 -0.82
C ASN A 59 -22.68 -26.63 -1.19
N LEU A 60 -23.80 -26.15 -1.73
CA LEU A 60 -24.02 -24.73 -1.99
C LEU A 60 -24.03 -23.91 -0.69
N GLY A 61 -24.65 -24.42 0.36
CA GLY A 61 -24.62 -23.79 1.68
C GLY A 61 -23.19 -23.65 2.24
N LYS A 62 -22.39 -24.71 2.14
CA LYS A 62 -20.97 -24.68 2.54
C LYS A 62 -20.16 -23.71 1.70
N MET A 63 -20.31 -23.76 0.37
CA MET A 63 -19.60 -22.88 -0.55
C MET A 63 -19.96 -21.41 -0.31
N THR A 64 -21.21 -21.11 0.05
CA THR A 64 -21.65 -19.76 0.42
C THR A 64 -20.94 -19.27 1.68
N ALA A 65 -20.86 -20.12 2.71
CA ALA A 65 -20.14 -19.77 3.95
C ALA A 65 -18.63 -19.59 3.70
N GLU A 66 -18.02 -20.42 2.86
CA GLU A 66 -16.62 -20.29 2.46
C GLU A 66 -16.37 -18.99 1.68
N LEU A 67 -17.24 -18.63 0.75
CA LEU A 67 -17.16 -17.36 0.00
C LEU A 67 -17.29 -16.15 0.91
N GLU A 68 -18.17 -16.21 1.91
CA GLU A 68 -18.32 -15.13 2.89
C GLU A 68 -17.07 -15.00 3.78
N GLY A 69 -16.47 -16.14 4.17
CA GLY A 69 -15.17 -16.18 4.85
C GLY A 69 -14.03 -15.58 4.02
N GLN A 70 -13.96 -15.93 2.73
CA GLN A 70 -12.97 -15.38 1.79
C GLN A 70 -13.16 -13.88 1.59
N LYS A 71 -14.41 -13.40 1.48
CA LYS A 71 -14.72 -11.97 1.37
C LYS A 71 -14.23 -11.21 2.60
N LYS A 72 -14.42 -11.76 3.80
CA LYS A 72 -13.90 -11.18 5.03
C LYS A 72 -12.37 -11.12 5.03
N SER A 73 -11.71 -12.23 4.70
CA SER A 73 -10.25 -12.30 4.60
C SER A 73 -9.69 -11.29 3.59
N LEU A 74 -10.35 -11.10 2.44
CA LEU A 74 -9.98 -10.06 1.46
C LEU A 74 -10.11 -8.65 2.02
N SER A 75 -11.16 -8.39 2.80
CA SER A 75 -11.33 -7.10 3.47
C SER A 75 -10.22 -6.84 4.50
N ASP A 76 -9.87 -7.86 5.27
CA ASP A 76 -8.81 -7.75 6.29
C ASP A 76 -7.44 -7.52 5.62
N MET A 77 -7.11 -8.27 4.56
CA MET A 77 -5.90 -8.06 3.76
C MET A 77 -5.83 -6.66 3.13
N LYS A 78 -6.97 -6.11 2.68
CA LYS A 78 -7.02 -4.73 2.17
C LYS A 78 -6.66 -3.72 3.25
N ASN A 79 -7.18 -3.90 4.47
CA ASN A 79 -6.88 -3.01 5.59
C ASN A 79 -5.39 -3.10 6.00
N GLU A 80 -4.83 -4.31 6.03
CA GLU A 80 -3.39 -4.51 6.28
C GLU A 80 -2.52 -3.83 5.21
N LEU A 81 -2.91 -3.94 3.94
CA LEU A 81 -2.21 -3.28 2.84
C LEU A 81 -2.23 -1.74 2.96
N GLU A 82 -3.36 -1.18 3.40
CA GLU A 82 -3.47 0.26 3.70
C GLU A 82 -2.54 0.66 4.86
N GLY A 83 -2.44 -0.17 5.90
CA GLY A 83 -1.49 0.03 7.00
C GLY A 83 -0.03 -0.03 6.53
N ILE A 84 0.32 -1.01 5.68
CA ILE A 84 1.66 -1.12 5.08
C ILE A 84 1.98 0.11 4.25
N LYS A 85 1.04 0.59 3.42
CA LYS A 85 1.21 1.81 2.62
C LYS A 85 1.55 3.01 3.48
N GLU A 86 0.88 3.17 4.62
CA GLU A 86 1.15 4.29 5.53
C GLU A 86 2.51 4.16 6.23
N ASN A 87 2.88 2.95 6.66
CA ASN A 87 4.20 2.69 7.21
C ASN A 87 5.31 2.98 6.20
N VAL A 88 5.13 2.59 4.93
CA VAL A 88 6.09 2.88 3.86
C VAL A 88 6.24 4.38 3.65
N LYS A 89 5.14 5.14 3.63
CA LYS A 89 5.22 6.61 3.57
C LYS A 89 6.01 7.18 4.75
N MET A 90 5.75 6.71 5.97
CA MET A 90 6.48 7.16 7.15
C MET A 90 7.96 6.88 7.04
N VAL A 91 8.35 5.68 6.59
CA VAL A 91 9.76 5.32 6.36
C VAL A 91 10.39 6.20 5.29
N VAL A 92 9.68 6.50 4.20
CA VAL A 92 10.16 7.44 3.17
C VAL A 92 10.34 8.84 3.74
N SER A 93 9.39 9.35 4.52
CA SER A 93 9.51 10.65 5.18
C SER A 93 10.66 10.68 6.20
N LEU A 94 10.89 9.59 6.93
CA LEU A 94 12.04 9.47 7.83
C LEU A 94 13.35 9.41 7.03
N TYR A 95 13.39 8.72 5.90
CA TYR A 95 14.54 8.71 5.01
C TYR A 95 14.81 10.11 4.44
N GLU A 96 13.79 10.85 4.03
CA GLU A 96 13.92 12.23 3.57
C GLU A 96 14.44 13.14 4.70
N LEU A 97 13.89 13.03 5.91
CA LEU A 97 14.33 13.80 7.07
C LEU A 97 15.78 13.48 7.46
N VAL A 98 16.13 12.20 7.56
CA VAL A 98 17.50 11.75 7.87
C VAL A 98 18.46 12.08 6.74
N SER A 99 18.03 11.96 5.47
CA SER A 99 18.85 12.37 4.33
C SER A 99 19.08 13.89 4.33
N ARG A 100 18.10 14.68 4.76
CA ARG A 100 18.27 16.13 4.93
C ARG A 100 19.23 16.48 6.08
N ASP A 101 19.14 15.75 7.18
CA ASP A 101 19.97 16.02 8.37
C ASP A 101 21.39 15.44 8.27
N PHE A 102 21.60 14.40 7.45
CA PHE A 102 22.87 13.66 7.35
C PHE A 102 23.57 13.78 5.99
N ASN A 103 22.93 14.36 4.97
CA ASN A 103 23.58 14.71 3.71
C ASN A 103 23.82 16.23 3.60
N PRO A 104 24.98 16.74 4.05
CA PRO A 104 25.31 18.16 4.00
C PRO A 104 25.52 18.70 2.58
N PHE A 105 25.33 17.89 1.54
CA PHE A 105 25.60 18.25 0.14
C PHE A 105 24.34 18.41 -0.71
N MET A 106 23.14 18.14 -0.19
CA MET A 106 21.95 18.13 -1.04
C MET A 106 21.27 19.49 -1.25
N ASP A 107 21.35 20.43 -0.31
CA ASP A 107 20.62 21.70 -0.51
C ASP A 107 21.45 22.97 -0.46
N LYS A 108 22.57 23.03 0.27
CA LYS A 108 23.53 24.13 0.18
C LYS A 108 24.87 23.60 0.63
N THR A 109 25.93 23.76 -0.16
CA THR A 109 27.24 24.00 0.45
C THR A 109 27.00 25.01 1.56
N PRO A 110 27.24 24.68 2.84
CA PRO A 110 26.99 25.62 3.95
C PRO A 110 27.56 26.98 3.54
N GLU A 111 26.81 28.07 3.71
CA GLU A 111 27.29 29.42 3.32
C GLU A 111 28.68 29.69 3.91
N GLU A 112 28.99 29.06 5.04
CA GLU A 112 30.29 28.98 5.67
C GLU A 112 31.36 28.32 4.77
N ILE A 113 31.09 27.16 4.18
CA ILE A 113 32.00 26.48 3.24
C ILE A 113 32.14 27.28 1.94
N ARG A 114 31.06 27.92 1.46
CA ARG A 114 31.12 28.80 0.29
C ARG A 114 32.01 30.02 0.56
N GLY A 115 31.82 30.69 1.69
CA GLY A 115 32.67 31.80 2.12
C GLY A 115 34.13 31.41 2.27
N ILE A 116 34.40 30.24 2.88
CA ILE A 116 35.76 29.69 2.98
C ILE A 116 36.35 29.43 1.59
N THR A 117 35.57 28.90 0.65
CA THR A 117 36.03 28.61 -0.72
C THR A 117 36.31 29.88 -1.51
N GLU A 118 35.45 30.91 -1.38
CA GLU A 118 35.64 32.23 -1.99
C GLU A 118 36.90 32.92 -1.43
N GLU A 119 37.09 32.90 -0.11
CA GLU A 119 38.27 33.47 0.55
C GLU A 119 39.57 32.75 0.15
N LEU A 120 39.56 31.42 0.09
CA LEU A 120 40.69 30.62 -0.41
C LEU A 120 41.03 30.95 -1.87
N SER A 121 40.02 31.14 -2.71
CA SER A 121 40.19 31.53 -4.12
C SER A 121 40.86 32.91 -4.24
N ASP A 122 40.42 33.88 -3.43
CA ASP A 122 41.00 35.22 -3.41
C ASP A 122 42.45 35.22 -2.91
N GLN A 123 42.75 34.44 -1.86
CA GLN A 123 44.11 34.28 -1.35
C GLN A 123 45.04 33.65 -2.40
N ILE A 124 44.57 32.62 -3.13
CA ILE A 124 45.34 31.99 -4.22
C ILE A 124 45.60 32.97 -5.36
N ASN A 125 44.60 33.75 -5.76
CA ASN A 125 44.76 34.75 -6.82
C ASN A 125 45.73 35.87 -6.42
N ASN A 126 45.67 36.31 -5.16
CA ASN A 126 46.61 37.30 -4.64
C ASN A 126 48.03 36.73 -4.59
N LEU A 127 48.19 35.50 -4.09
CA LEU A 127 49.49 34.82 -4.08
C LEU A 127 50.07 34.68 -5.49
N LYS A 128 49.23 34.29 -6.46
CA LYS A 128 49.62 34.21 -7.87
C LYS A 128 50.15 35.56 -8.40
N ARG A 129 49.46 36.66 -8.10
CA ARG A 129 49.90 38.02 -8.48
C ARG A 129 51.23 38.41 -7.82
N LEU A 130 51.40 38.10 -6.54
CA LEU A 130 52.66 38.35 -5.83
C LEU A 130 53.82 37.55 -6.43
N VAL A 131 53.58 36.28 -6.77
CA VAL A 131 54.57 35.43 -7.44
C VAL A 131 54.89 35.95 -8.83
N GLU A 132 53.89 36.34 -9.63
CA GLU A 132 54.11 36.95 -10.95
C GLU A 132 54.90 38.26 -10.85
N SER A 133 54.61 39.10 -9.86
CA SER A 133 55.37 40.32 -9.58
C SER A 133 56.82 40.00 -9.20
N ALA A 134 57.02 39.06 -8.27
CA ALA A 134 58.37 38.65 -7.86
C ALA A 134 59.16 38.06 -9.04
N ILE A 135 58.52 37.28 -9.92
CA ILE A 135 59.13 36.77 -11.14
C ILE A 135 59.51 37.93 -12.08
N LYS A 136 58.65 38.93 -12.24
CA LYS A 136 58.93 40.13 -13.06
C LYS A 136 60.12 40.91 -12.49
N ASP A 137 60.12 41.17 -11.19
CA ASP A 137 61.19 41.88 -10.49
C ASP A 137 62.52 41.12 -10.60
N LEU A 138 62.49 39.79 -10.48
CA LEU A 138 63.66 38.94 -10.71
C LEU A 138 64.12 38.98 -12.17
N ARG A 139 63.20 39.00 -13.15
CA ARG A 139 63.57 39.15 -14.57
C ARG A 139 64.23 40.50 -14.85
N GLU A 140 63.74 41.57 -14.23
CA GLU A 140 64.34 42.92 -14.33
C GLU A 140 65.72 42.96 -13.65
N LEU A 141 65.86 42.35 -12.47
CA LEU A 141 67.10 42.35 -11.69
C LEU A 141 68.20 41.46 -12.29
N TYR A 142 67.82 40.30 -12.84
CA TYR A 142 68.74 39.35 -13.46
C TYR A 142 68.84 39.49 -14.98
N GLY A 143 68.18 40.50 -15.55
CA GLY A 143 68.46 41.02 -16.89
C GLY A 143 68.40 39.99 -18.00
N VAL A 144 67.45 39.06 -17.96
CA VAL A 144 67.21 38.20 -19.14
C VAL A 144 66.52 39.08 -20.18
N PRO A 145 67.15 39.36 -21.34
CA PRO A 145 66.47 40.09 -22.40
C PRO A 145 65.21 39.32 -22.75
N ASP A 146 64.10 40.03 -22.89
CA ASP A 146 62.86 39.45 -23.40
C ASP A 146 63.17 38.94 -24.82
N ILE A 147 63.35 37.62 -24.96
CA ILE A 147 63.78 36.99 -26.21
C ILE A 147 62.82 37.37 -27.34
N ASP A 148 61.54 37.55 -27.00
CA ASP A 148 60.51 38.00 -27.95
C ASP A 148 60.75 39.43 -28.46
N GLN A 149 61.30 40.33 -27.63
CA GLN A 149 61.68 41.68 -28.06
C GLN A 149 62.96 41.68 -28.90
N VAL A 150 63.92 40.80 -28.59
CA VAL A 150 65.16 40.64 -29.36
C VAL A 150 64.87 40.08 -30.75
N ILE A 151 64.00 39.06 -30.85
CA ILE A 151 63.58 38.48 -32.12
C ILE A 151 62.84 39.51 -32.99
N GLN A 152 61.95 40.31 -32.40
CA GLN A 152 61.24 41.38 -33.14
C GLN A 152 62.16 42.52 -33.61
N MET A 153 63.28 42.76 -32.92
CA MET A 153 64.28 43.75 -33.37
C MET A 153 65.15 43.23 -34.53
N GLU A 154 65.41 41.92 -34.61
CA GLU A 154 66.13 41.29 -35.72
C GLU A 154 65.28 41.20 -36.99
N GLU A 155 63.97 40.93 -36.89
CA GLU A 155 63.08 40.83 -38.06
C GLU A 155 62.79 42.17 -38.77
N LYS A 156 63.14 43.31 -38.15
CA LYS A 156 62.95 44.66 -38.72
C LYS A 156 64.20 45.26 -39.36
N LYS A 157 65.27 44.49 -39.50
CA LYS A 157 66.56 44.93 -40.08
C LYS A 157 66.78 44.32 -41.45
#